data_AF-A0A3P9J8A6-F1
#
_entry.id   AF-A0A3P9J8A6-F1
#
_cell.length_a   1.000
_cell.length_b   1.000
_cell.length_c   1.000
_cell.angle_alpha   90.00
_cell.angle_beta   90.00
_cell.angle_gamma   90.00
#
_symmetry.space_group_name_H-M   'P 1'
#
loop_
_entity.id
_entity.type
_entity.pdbx_description
1 polymer ?
#
loop_
_entity_poly.entity_id
_entity_poly.type
_entity_poly.pdbx_seq_one_letter_code
_entity_poly.pdbx_strand_id
1 'polypeptide(L)'
;RCLCVHYELFTCPKMCTVFILIRVDGSWEGNVRAKKWSDQEGTAHQGCKGHYVRDICVYGMGDIEWIINNNNMFANKFESNAYPEALDCLEQWHRSKVLNQANIPVQPSYFDSYLN
;
A
#
# COMPACT_ATOMS: atom_id res chain seq x y z
N ARG A 1 4.07 -7.24 15.00
CA ARG A 1 3.38 -6.43 13.96
C ARG A 1 4.50 -5.79 13.15
N CYS A 2 4.66 -6.12 11.87
CA CYS A 2 5.72 -5.54 11.05
C CYS A 2 5.09 -4.61 10.01
N LEU A 3 5.51 -3.34 10.02
CA LEU A 3 5.46 -2.49 8.84
C LEU A 3 6.74 -2.77 8.04
N CYS A 4 6.62 -3.03 6.74
CA CYS A 4 7.76 -3.02 5.85
C CYS A 4 8.04 -1.57 5.48
N VAL A 5 9.00 -0.96 6.15
CA VAL A 5 9.59 0.32 5.72
C VAL A 5 11.09 0.10 5.68
N HIS A 6 11.59 -0.04 4.46
CA HIS A 6 13.00 -0.11 4.07
C HIS A 6 13.83 -1.35 4.45
N TYR A 7 14.69 -1.70 3.50
CA TYR A 7 15.64 -2.80 3.47
C TYR A 7 16.72 -2.66 4.57
N GLU A 8 16.41 -3.01 5.82
CA GLU A 8 17.43 -3.49 6.76
C GLU A 8 16.96 -4.75 7.46
N LEU A 9 17.89 -5.71 7.54
CA LEU A 9 17.73 -7.08 7.99
C LEU A 9 17.09 -7.20 9.38
N PHE A 10 15.77 -7.34 9.43
CA PHE A 10 15.09 -8.12 10.44
C PHE A 10 14.00 -8.94 9.76
N THR A 11 14.14 -10.26 9.83
CA THR A 11 13.22 -11.25 9.24
C THR A 11 11.75 -10.86 9.47
N CYS A 12 11.09 -10.21 8.49
CA CYS A 12 9.64 -10.16 8.46
C CYS A 12 9.21 -11.62 8.27
N PRO A 13 8.33 -12.18 9.14
CA PRO A 13 7.80 -13.51 8.89
C PRO A 13 7.26 -13.50 7.46
N LYS A 14 7.53 -14.55 6.69
CA LYS A 14 7.39 -14.67 5.22
C LYS A 14 6.19 -13.96 4.57
N MET A 15 5.15 -13.59 5.32
CA MET A 15 4.00 -12.82 4.88
C MET A 15 3.84 -11.51 5.67
N CYS A 16 3.71 -10.39 4.97
CA CYS A 16 3.56 -9.05 5.56
C CYS A 16 2.25 -8.38 5.07
N THR A 17 1.78 -7.38 5.82
CA THR A 17 0.60 -6.54 5.49
C THR A 17 1.10 -5.14 5.23
N VAL A 18 0.72 -4.55 4.11
CA VAL A 18 1.22 -3.22 3.68
C VAL A 18 0.14 -2.18 3.93
N PHE A 19 0.50 -1.01 4.43
CA PHE A 19 -0.40 0.14 4.55
C PHE A 19 -0.47 0.84 3.19
N ILE A 20 -1.68 1.06 2.64
CA ILE A 20 -1.87 1.49 1.23
C ILE A 20 -2.58 2.85 1.06
N LEU A 21 -3.39 3.29 2.03
CA LEU A 21 -4.12 4.55 1.92
C LEU A 21 -3.39 5.68 2.64
N ILE A 22 -3.18 6.80 1.95
CA ILE A 22 -2.60 8.01 2.54
C ILE A 22 -3.54 9.16 2.19
N ARG A 23 -4.21 9.68 3.22
CA ARG A 23 -5.00 10.92 3.17
C ARG A 23 -4.48 11.88 4.23
N VAL A 24 -4.34 13.16 3.85
CA VAL A 24 -3.72 14.20 4.70
C VAL A 24 -4.62 14.57 5.89
N ASP A 25 -5.93 14.44 5.74
CA ASP A 25 -6.93 14.65 6.79
C ASP A 25 -7.04 13.45 7.76
N GLY A 26 -6.31 12.36 7.52
CA GLY A 26 -6.40 11.13 8.30
C GLY A 26 -7.73 10.38 8.14
N SER A 27 -8.60 10.78 7.22
CA SER A 27 -9.88 10.11 6.98
C SER A 27 -9.69 8.83 6.16
N TRP A 28 -10.66 7.90 6.28
CA TRP A 28 -10.75 6.74 5.39
C TRP A 28 -12.23 6.40 5.16
N GLU A 29 -12.54 5.87 3.98
CA GLU A 29 -13.86 5.35 3.62
C GLU A 29 -13.67 3.94 3.04
N GLY A 30 -14.31 2.93 3.65
CA GLY A 30 -14.25 1.54 3.18
C GLY A 30 -13.76 0.54 4.22
N ASN A 31 -13.19 -0.57 3.77
CA ASN A 31 -12.69 -1.59 4.68
C ASN A 31 -11.29 -1.26 5.20
N VAL A 32 -11.00 -1.65 6.44
CA VAL A 32 -9.64 -1.47 7.00
C VAL A 32 -8.61 -2.27 6.21
N ARG A 33 -8.97 -3.43 5.64
CA ARG A 33 -8.05 -4.32 4.92
C ARG A 33 -8.61 -4.76 3.56
N ALA A 34 -7.85 -4.51 2.50
CA ALA A 34 -7.93 -5.19 1.22
C ALA A 34 -7.46 -6.65 1.38
N LYS A 35 -8.35 -7.58 1.02
CA LYS A 35 -8.07 -9.01 0.88
C LYS A 35 -8.74 -9.51 -0.38
N LYS A 36 -8.08 -10.39 -1.14
CA LYS A 36 -8.70 -11.19 -2.19
C LYS A 36 -8.83 -12.62 -1.68
N TRP A 37 -10.07 -13.10 -1.60
CA TRP A 37 -10.35 -14.48 -1.20
C TRP A 37 -10.52 -15.37 -2.43
N SER A 38 -10.13 -16.64 -2.35
CA SER A 38 -10.26 -17.58 -3.47
C SER A 38 -11.72 -17.78 -3.90
N ASP A 39 -12.65 -17.79 -2.95
CA ASP A 39 -14.09 -17.93 -3.18
C ASP A 39 -14.76 -16.72 -3.84
N GLN A 40 -14.06 -15.58 -3.90
CA GLN A 40 -14.52 -14.33 -4.52
C GLN A 40 -13.97 -14.12 -5.94
N GLU A 41 -13.21 -15.08 -6.46
CA GLU A 41 -12.69 -15.04 -7.82
C GLU A 41 -13.84 -15.08 -8.85
N GLY A 42 -13.81 -14.16 -9.80
CA GLY A 42 -14.84 -14.00 -10.84
C GLY A 42 -16.06 -13.19 -10.41
N THR A 43 -16.20 -12.85 -9.13
CA THR A 43 -17.31 -12.02 -8.62
C THR A 43 -16.82 -10.66 -8.13
N ALA A 44 -15.92 -10.62 -7.16
CA ALA A 44 -15.39 -9.37 -6.59
C ALA A 44 -14.03 -8.96 -7.18
N HIS A 45 -13.29 -9.90 -7.76
CA HIS A 45 -12.01 -9.63 -8.43
C HIS A 45 -11.72 -10.65 -9.54
N GLN A 46 -10.83 -10.27 -10.45
CA GLN A 46 -10.40 -11.09 -11.61
C GLN A 46 -9.28 -12.09 -11.26
N GLY A 47 -9.44 -12.78 -10.12
CA GLY A 47 -8.44 -13.70 -9.58
C GLY A 47 -7.23 -13.04 -8.93
N CYS A 48 -6.35 -13.88 -8.39
CA CYS A 48 -5.06 -13.53 -7.81
C CYS A 48 -3.98 -13.58 -8.89
N LYS A 49 -3.12 -12.56 -8.98
CA LYS A 49 -1.98 -12.52 -9.91
C LYS A 49 -0.66 -12.93 -9.26
N GLY A 50 -0.71 -13.36 -7.99
CA GLY A 50 0.33 -14.11 -7.31
C GLY A 50 -0.12 -15.56 -7.09
N HIS A 51 -0.31 -15.95 -5.83
CA HIS A 51 -0.80 -17.28 -5.47
C HIS A 51 -1.65 -17.27 -4.20
N TYR A 52 -2.53 -18.25 -4.04
CA TYR A 52 -3.35 -18.39 -2.83
C TYR A 52 -2.63 -19.21 -1.75
N VAL A 53 -2.71 -18.76 -0.50
CA VAL A 53 -2.34 -19.57 0.67
C VAL A 53 -3.46 -19.45 1.68
N ARG A 54 -4.02 -20.58 2.15
CA ARG A 54 -5.18 -20.57 3.06
C ARG A 54 -6.30 -19.65 2.56
N ASP A 55 -6.64 -19.78 1.27
CA ASP A 55 -7.72 -19.05 0.60
C ASP A 55 -7.56 -17.53 0.49
N ILE A 56 -6.43 -16.98 0.91
CA ILE A 56 -6.12 -15.54 0.77
C ILE A 56 -5.00 -15.38 -0.25
N CYS A 57 -5.19 -14.47 -1.20
CA CYS A 57 -4.19 -14.11 -2.20
C CYS A 57 -2.94 -13.52 -1.55
N VAL A 58 -1.79 -14.11 -1.84
CA VAL A 58 -0.48 -13.47 -1.78
C VAL A 58 -0.33 -12.64 -3.05
N TYR A 59 -0.35 -11.32 -2.89
CA TYR A 59 -0.34 -10.39 -4.02
C TYR A 59 0.96 -10.46 -4.80
N GLY A 60 0.85 -10.57 -6.12
CA GLY A 60 1.95 -10.42 -7.07
C GLY A 60 1.93 -9.05 -7.76
N MET A 61 2.86 -8.84 -8.69
CA MET A 61 2.94 -7.59 -9.48
C MET A 61 1.63 -7.25 -10.21
N GLY A 62 0.93 -8.25 -10.74
CA GLY A 62 -0.35 -8.02 -11.44
C GLY A 62 -1.51 -7.61 -10.53
N ASP A 63 -1.34 -7.67 -9.20
CA ASP A 63 -2.37 -7.23 -8.25
C ASP A 63 -2.19 -5.78 -7.80
N ILE A 64 -1.04 -5.14 -8.10
CA ILE A 64 -0.71 -3.81 -7.59
C ILE A 64 -1.73 -2.75 -8.02
N GLU A 65 -2.15 -2.77 -9.29
CA GLU A 65 -3.16 -1.84 -9.79
C GLU A 65 -4.48 -1.95 -9.01
N TRP A 66 -4.92 -3.18 -8.72
CA TRP A 66 -6.14 -3.40 -7.94
C TRP A 66 -6.01 -2.88 -6.50
N ILE A 67 -4.80 -2.94 -5.93
CA ILE A 67 -4.51 -2.48 -4.57
C ILE A 67 -4.52 -0.94 -4.50
N ILE A 68 -3.80 -0.26 -5.39
CA ILE A 68 -3.66 1.20 -5.37
C ILE A 68 -4.96 1.93 -5.71
N ASN A 69 -5.85 1.28 -6.46
CA ASN A 69 -7.18 1.81 -6.82
C ASN A 69 -8.23 1.56 -5.74
N ASN A 70 -7.90 0.87 -4.65
CA ASN A 70 -8.82 0.57 -3.56
C ASN A 70 -8.65 1.55 -2.39
N ASN A 71 -9.74 1.94 -1.73
CA ASN A 71 -9.73 2.90 -0.61
C ASN A 71 -9.46 2.25 0.76
N ASN A 72 -8.88 1.06 0.78
CA ASN A 72 -8.63 0.34 2.03
C ASN A 72 -7.36 0.84 2.71
N MET A 73 -7.29 0.84 4.04
CA MET A 73 -6.09 1.32 4.74
C MET A 73 -4.89 0.38 4.60
N PHE A 74 -5.12 -0.92 4.55
CA PHE A 74 -4.06 -1.94 4.47
C PHE A 74 -4.37 -2.97 3.38
N ALA A 75 -3.35 -3.62 2.81
CA ALA A 75 -3.47 -4.80 1.95
C ALA A 75 -2.80 -6.01 2.60
N ASN A 76 -3.55 -7.12 2.67
CA ASN A 76 -3.06 -8.41 3.14
C ASN A 76 -3.31 -9.48 2.05
N LYS A 77 -2.30 -10.24 1.61
CA LYS A 77 -0.92 -10.41 2.13
C LYS A 77 0.13 -10.32 1.03
N PHE A 78 1.37 -10.02 1.41
CA PHE A 78 2.53 -10.00 0.52
C PHE A 78 3.60 -10.95 1.04
N GLU A 79 4.41 -11.51 0.16
CA GLU A 79 5.56 -12.34 0.52
C GLU A 79 6.80 -11.84 -0.21
N SER A 80 7.77 -11.32 0.55
CA SER A 80 9.00 -10.73 0.01
C SER A 80 9.87 -11.74 -0.74
N ASN A 81 9.75 -13.02 -0.43
CA ASN A 81 10.54 -14.07 -1.09
C ASN A 81 9.92 -14.53 -2.41
N ALA A 82 8.62 -14.31 -2.59
CA ALA A 82 7.88 -14.76 -3.77
C ALA A 82 7.71 -13.63 -4.79
N TYR A 83 7.40 -12.41 -4.32
CA TYR A 83 7.14 -11.24 -5.16
C TYR A 83 7.78 -9.97 -4.57
N PRO A 84 9.13 -9.90 -4.44
CA PRO A 84 9.81 -8.71 -3.92
C PRO A 84 9.49 -7.46 -4.73
N GLU A 85 9.35 -7.59 -6.05
CA GLU A 85 9.10 -6.46 -6.95
C GLU A 85 7.74 -5.80 -6.70
N ALA A 86 6.75 -6.59 -6.24
CA ALA A 86 5.43 -6.08 -5.88
C ALA A 86 5.51 -5.15 -4.65
N LEU A 87 6.37 -5.49 -3.70
CA LEU A 87 6.63 -4.63 -2.53
C LEU A 87 7.39 -3.37 -2.93
N ASP A 88 8.41 -3.50 -3.78
CA ASP A 88 9.19 -2.34 -4.25
C ASP A 88 8.33 -1.35 -5.03
N CYS A 89 7.45 -1.85 -5.90
CA CYS A 89 6.54 -1.01 -6.66
C CYS A 89 5.59 -0.24 -5.73
N LEU A 90 5.04 -0.90 -4.71
CA LEU A 90 4.20 -0.24 -3.72
C LEU A 90 4.99 0.79 -2.90
N GLU A 91 6.21 0.49 -2.47
CA GLU A 91 7.06 1.45 -1.74
C GLU A 91 7.32 2.71 -2.57
N GLN A 92 7.68 2.54 -3.85
CA GLN A 92 7.93 3.66 -4.76
C GLN A 92 6.66 4.47 -5.04
N TRP A 93 5.52 3.78 -5.25
CA TRP A 93 4.23 4.44 -5.42
C TRP A 93 3.84 5.23 -4.17
N HIS A 94 4.03 4.65 -2.98
CA HIS A 94 3.79 5.31 -1.70
C HIS A 94 4.60 6.58 -1.54
N ARG A 95 5.91 6.47 -1.76
CA ARG A 95 6.82 7.62 -1.73
C ARG A 95 6.35 8.72 -2.66
N SER A 96 6.03 8.37 -3.91
CA SER A 96 5.54 9.33 -4.91
C SER A 96 4.23 9.99 -4.48
N LYS A 97 3.27 9.22 -3.96
CA LYS A 97 1.98 9.73 -3.48
C LYS A 97 2.13 10.69 -2.31
N VAL A 98 2.96 10.35 -1.32
CA VAL A 98 3.24 11.22 -0.16
C VAL A 98 3.87 12.52 -0.62
N LEU A 99 4.90 12.46 -1.47
CA LEU A 99 5.58 13.66 -1.95
C LEU A 99 4.64 14.58 -2.73
N ASN A 100 3.77 14.01 -3.57
CA ASN A 100 2.77 14.78 -4.31
C ASN A 100 1.72 15.43 -3.38
N GLN A 101 1.33 14.77 -2.30
CA GLN A 101 0.40 15.32 -1.30
C GLN A 101 1.07 16.34 -0.37
N ALA A 102 2.38 16.22 -0.13
CA ALA A 102 3.16 17.12 0.71
C ALA A 102 3.58 18.41 0.01
N ASN A 103 3.38 18.52 -1.32
CA ASN A 103 3.52 19.79 -2.05
C ASN A 103 2.39 20.75 -1.64
N ILE A 104 2.52 21.34 -0.45
CA ILE A 104 1.68 22.43 0.04
C ILE A 104 2.09 23.70 -0.73
N PRO A 105 1.16 24.42 -1.37
CA PRO A 105 1.46 25.74 -1.90
C PRO A 105 1.96 26.63 -0.77
N VAL A 106 3.20 27.12 -0.87
CA VAL A 106 3.76 28.07 0.08
C VAL A 106 2.83 29.27 0.13
N GLN A 107 2.14 29.46 1.25
CA GLN A 107 1.33 30.66 1.45
C GLN A 107 2.30 31.85 1.55
N PRO A 108 2.10 32.93 0.77
CA PRO A 108 2.99 34.10 0.81
C PRO A 108 3.20 34.67 2.22
N SER A 109 2.18 34.55 3.08
CA SER A 109 2.21 34.97 4.48
C SER A 109 3.25 34.26 5.35
N TYR A 110 3.69 33.05 4.97
CA TYR A 110 4.77 32.36 5.68
C TYR A 110 6.12 33.05 5.44
N PHE A 111 6.32 33.67 4.27
CA PHE A 111 7.56 34.37 3.92
C PHE A 111 7.66 35.75 4.58
N ASP A 112 6.53 36.44 4.75
CA ASP A 112 6.46 37.76 5.41
C ASP A 112 6.86 37.73 6.90
N SER A 113 6.81 36.54 7.53
CA SER A 113 7.22 36.35 8.93
C SER A 113 8.72 36.17 9.15
N TYR A 114 9.50 35.90 8.09
CA TYR A 114 10.96 35.77 8.15
C TYR A 114 11.71 37.02 7.62
N LEU A 115 10.98 37.96 7.02
CA LEU A 115 11.52 39.23 6.52
C LEU A 115 11.22 40.43 7.43
N ASN A 116 10.76 40.20 8.66
CA ASN A 116 10.70 41.21 9.73
C ASN A 116 11.70 40.90 10.84
#